data_AF-A0A5J4ND46-F1
#
_entry.id   AF-A0A5J4ND46-F1
#
_cell.length_a   1.000
_cell.length_b   1.000
_cell.length_c   1.000
_cell.angle_alpha   90.00
_cell.angle_beta   90.00
_cell.angle_gamma   90.00
#
_symmetry.space_group_name_H-M   'P 1'
#
loop_
_entity.id
_entity.type
_entity.pdbx_description
1 polymer ?
#
loop_
_entity_poly.entity_id
_entity_poly.type
_entity_poly.pdbx_seq_one_letter_code
_entity_poly.pdbx_strand_id
1 'polypeptide(L)' 'MLVKVFVFLWSCTILVHSTTLEQGLKNPSKYIHYELAPYNTWVHGAIALSIMYGTLTSFILFVHFVVYVSGSKR' A
#
# COMPACT_ATOMS: atom_id res chain seq x y z
N MET A 1 18.63 -14.07 -1.06
CA MET A 1 17.69 -13.11 -1.69
C MET A 1 16.35 -13.08 -0.96
N LEU A 2 15.74 -14.25 -0.68
CA LEU A 2 14.47 -14.41 0.06
C LEU A 2 14.44 -13.66 1.42
N VAL A 3 15.51 -13.77 2.21
CA VAL A 3 15.61 -13.13 3.54
C VAL A 3 15.55 -11.60 3.44
N LYS A 4 16.14 -10.99 2.40
CA LYS A 4 16.13 -9.53 2.21
C LYS A 4 14.73 -9.02 1.85
N VAL A 5 13.99 -9.78 1.02
CA VAL A 5 12.60 -9.47 0.66
C VAL A 5 11.68 -9.60 1.88
N PHE A 6 11.91 -10.61 2.71
CA PHE A 6 11.14 -10.82 3.94
C PHE A 6 11.37 -9.70 4.96
N VAL A 7 12.61 -9.28 5.16
CA VAL A 7 12.96 -8.14 6.04
C VAL A 7 12.38 -6.83 5.52
N PHE A 8 12.40 -6.60 4.20
CA PHE A 8 11.79 -5.42 3.59
C PHE A 8 10.26 -5.37 3.81
N LEU A 9 9.55 -6.48 3.53
CA LEU A 9 8.11 -6.59 3.80
C LEU A 9 7.77 -6.39 5.28
N TRP A 10 8.57 -6.95 6.18
CA TRP A 10 8.38 -6.79 7.63
C TRP A 10 8.61 -5.35 8.10
N SER A 11 9.55 -4.63 7.49
CA SER A 11 9.78 -3.21 7.83
C SER A 11 8.61 -2.30 7.43
N CYS A 12 7.90 -2.64 6.34
CA CYS A 12 6.72 -1.89 5.92
C CYS A 12 5.51 -2.08 6.84
N THR A 13 5.36 -3.25 7.48
CA THR A 13 4.23 -3.53 8.37
C THR A 13 4.37 -2.91 9.77
N ILE A 14 5.60 -2.67 10.24
CA ILE A 14 5.85 -2.02 11.55
C ILE A 14 5.43 -0.54 11.55
N LEU A 15 5.41 0.11 10.39
CA LEU A 15 5.08 1.55 10.27
C LEU A 15 3.56 1.83 10.21
N VAL A 16 2.72 0.79 10.22
CA VAL A 16 1.26 0.96 10.17
C VAL A 16 0.72 1.11 11.59
N HIS A 17 0.73 2.34 12.11
CA HIS A 17 0.01 2.69 13.33
C HIS A 17 -1.44 3.02 12.97
N SER A 18 -2.36 2.07 13.18
CA SER A 18 -3.79 2.30 12.98
C SER A 18 -4.43 2.86 14.26
N THR A 19 -5.07 4.02 14.15
CA THR A 19 -5.87 4.61 15.24
C THR A 19 -7.29 4.08 15.17
N THR A 20 -7.90 3.75 16.30
CA THR A 20 -9.31 3.35 16.31
C THR A 20 -10.21 4.56 16.03
N LEU A 21 -11.40 4.33 15.48
CA LEU A 21 -12.38 5.38 15.22
C LEU A 21 -12.73 6.15 16.50
N GLU A 22 -12.87 5.43 17.62
CA GLU A 22 -13.13 6.03 18.94
C GLU A 22 -11.99 6.96 19.39
N GLN A 23 -10.73 6.58 19.16
CA GLN A 23 -9.57 7.41 19.48
C GLN A 23 -9.45 8.63 18.55
N GLY A 24 -9.81 8.47 17.27
CA GLY A 24 -9.88 9.56 16.29
C GLY A 24 -10.92 10.61 16.66
N LEU A 25 -12.12 10.18 17.07
CA LEU A 25 -13.22 11.06 17.46
C LEU A 25 -12.95 11.84 18.75
N LYS A 26 -12.16 11.27 19.68
CA LYS A 26 -11.78 11.94 20.94
C LYS A 26 -10.77 13.09 20.75
N ASN A 27 -10.06 13.15 19.62
CA ASN A 27 -9.05 14.18 19.37
C ASN A 27 -9.07 14.65 17.89
N PRO A 28 -10.15 15.35 17.49
CA PRO A 28 -10.43 15.68 16.09
C PRO A 28 -9.41 16.65 15.46
N SER A 29 -8.67 17.41 16.28
CA SER A 29 -7.59 18.30 15.81
C SER A 29 -6.27 17.58 15.53
N LYS A 30 -6.10 16.37 16.08
CA LYS A 30 -4.85 15.58 15.96
C LYS A 30 -4.92 14.56 14.83
N TYR A 31 -6.11 13.99 14.60
CA TYR A 31 -6.33 12.98 13.59
C TYR A 31 -7.13 13.60 12.44
N ILE A 32 -6.54 13.57 11.25
CA ILE A 32 -7.16 14.04 10.01
C ILE A 32 -8.55 13.41 9.93
N HIS A 33 -9.58 14.25 9.84
CA HIS A 33 -10.95 13.79 9.71
C HIS A 33 -10.99 12.74 8.61
N TYR A 34 -11.48 11.54 8.94
CA TYR A 34 -12.12 10.71 7.94
C TYR A 34 -13.03 11.63 7.13
N GLU A 35 -12.89 11.61 5.81
CA GLU A 35 -13.61 12.51 4.90
C GLU A 35 -15.04 12.71 5.39
N LEU A 36 -15.33 13.88 5.97
CA LEU A 36 -16.71 14.32 6.23
C LEU A 36 -17.43 14.62 4.90
N ALA A 37 -16.70 14.55 3.78
CA ALA A 37 -17.25 14.64 2.45
C ALA A 37 -18.16 13.44 2.17
N PRO A 38 -19.28 13.65 1.46
CA PRO A 38 -20.15 12.56 1.05
C PRO A 38 -19.37 11.51 0.25
N TYR A 39 -19.61 10.23 0.54
CA TYR A 39 -18.95 9.12 -0.13
C TYR A 39 -19.10 9.24 -1.64
N ASN A 40 -18.00 9.51 -2.33
CA ASN A 40 -17.97 9.62 -3.78
C ASN A 40 -17.38 8.34 -4.39
N THR A 41 -18.27 7.50 -4.92
CA THR A 41 -17.93 6.23 -5.57
C THR A 41 -16.92 6.39 -6.70
N TRP A 42 -16.95 7.52 -7.43
CA TRP A 42 -16.01 7.75 -8.53
C TRP A 42 -14.59 8.02 -8.05
N VAL A 43 -14.45 8.81 -6.98
CA VAL A 43 -13.14 9.10 -6.36
C VAL A 43 -12.56 7.83 -5.76
N HIS A 44 -13.38 7.08 -5.01
CA HIS A 44 -12.96 5.80 -4.44
C HIS A 44 -12.62 4.78 -5.52
N GLY A 45 -13.41 4.72 -6.60
CA GLY A 45 -13.14 3.87 -7.76
C GLY A 45 -11.82 4.23 -8.44
N ALA A 46 -11.56 5.52 -8.67
CA ALA A 46 -10.32 5.97 -9.29
C ALA A 46 -9.08 5.64 -8.45
N ILE A 47 -9.16 5.86 -7.14
CA ILE A 47 -8.09 5.53 -6.20
C ILE A 47 -7.89 4.00 -6.15
N ALA A 48 -8.96 3.24 -5.99
CA ALA A 48 -8.90 1.77 -5.91
C ALA A 48 -8.33 1.16 -7.19
N LEU A 49 -8.76 1.63 -8.36
CA LEU A 49 -8.24 1.17 -9.65
C LEU A 49 -6.75 1.51 -9.81
N SER A 50 -6.35 2.73 -9.41
CA SER A 50 -4.95 3.16 -9.47
C SER A 50 -4.06 2.31 -8.57
N ILE A 51 -4.52 2.01 -7.34
CA ILE A 51 -3.81 1.12 -6.41
C ILE A 51 -3.74 -0.31 -6.98
N MET A 52 -4.86 -0.83 -7.50
CA MET A 52 -4.94 -2.19 -8.03
C MET A 52 -3.98 -2.38 -9.22
N TYR A 53 -4.10 -1.55 -10.25
CA TYR A 53 -3.26 -1.67 -11.44
C TYR A 53 -1.82 -1.26 -11.14
N GLY A 54 -1.60 -0.22 -10.33
CA GLY A 54 -0.25 0.19 -9.93
C GLY A 54 0.49 -0.93 -9.18
N THR A 55 -0.19 -1.62 -8.25
CA THR A 55 0.38 -2.76 -7.52
C THR A 55 0.65 -3.94 -8.47
N LEU A 56 -0.31 -4.26 -9.34
CA LEU A 56 -0.15 -5.36 -10.29
C LEU A 56 1.01 -5.13 -11.27
N THR A 57 1.10 -3.94 -11.86
CA THR A 57 2.20 -3.56 -12.76
C THR A 57 3.53 -3.57 -12.03
N SER A 58 3.61 -3.02 -10.81
CA SER A 58 4.83 -3.04 -10.00
C SER A 58 5.29 -4.46 -9.70
N PHE A 59 4.35 -5.36 -9.38
CA PHE A 59 4.66 -6.77 -9.12
C PHE A 59 5.20 -7.48 -10.37
N ILE A 60 4.57 -7.27 -11.53
CA ILE A 60 5.03 -7.83 -12.81
C ILE A 60 6.44 -7.32 -13.12
N LEU A 61 6.68 -6.01 -13.03
CA LEU A 61 8.01 -5.42 -13.27
C LEU A 61 9.06 -5.97 -12.30
N PHE A 62 8.69 -6.17 -11.03
CA PHE A 62 9.57 -6.77 -10.04
C PHE A 62 9.93 -8.21 -10.39
N VAL A 63 8.97 -9.04 -10.82
CA VAL A 63 9.24 -10.40 -11.28
C VAL A 63 10.19 -10.38 -12.49
N HIS A 64 9.92 -9.54 -13.49
CA HIS A 64 10.81 -9.37 -14.65
C HIS A 64 12.22 -8.95 -14.26
N PHE A 65 12.34 -8.01 -13.32
CA PHE A 65 13.62 -7.56 -12.78
C PHE A 65 14.37 -8.70 -12.08
N VAL A 66 13.67 -9.50 -11.26
CA VAL A 66 14.27 -10.67 -10.59
C VAL A 66 14.72 -11.71 -11.62
N VAL A 67 13.92 -12.00 -12.66
CA VAL A 67 14.30 -12.91 -13.74
C VAL A 67 15.54 -12.41 -14.48
N TYR A 68 15.60 -11.12 -14.79
CA TYR A 68 16.75 -10.49 -15.43
C TYR A 68 18.03 -10.59 -14.57
N VAL A 69 17.95 -10.21 -13.28
CA VAL A 69 19.11 -10.21 -12.36
C VAL A 69 19.55 -11.62 -11.97
N SER A 70 18.62 -12.57 -11.83
CA SER A 70 18.95 -13.97 -11.51
C SER A 70 19.66 -14.69 -12.65
N GLY A 71 19.82 -14.04 -13.81
CA GLY A 71 20.54 -14.62 -14.94
C GLY A 71 19.83 -15.84 -15.48
N SER A 72 18.49 -15.90 -15.35
CA SER A 72 17.65 -16.86 -16.07
C SER A 72 17.66 -16.52 -17.56
N LYS A 73 18.85 -16.57 -18.16
CA LYS A 73 19.07 -16.74 -19.59
C LYS A 73 18.68 -18.18 -19.88
N ARG A 74 17.51 -18.34 -20.46
CA ARG A 74 17.35 -19.32 -21.52
C ARG A 74 17.35 -18.57 -22.83
#